data_AF-A0A926C4M9-F1
#
_entry.id   AF-A0A926C4M9-F1
#
_cell.length_a   1.000
_cell.length_b   1.000
_cell.length_c   1.000
_cell.angle_alpha   90.00
_cell.angle_beta   90.00
_cell.angle_gamma   90.00
#
_symmetry.space_group_name_H-M   'P 1'
#
loop_
_entity.id
_entity.type
_entity.pdbx_description
1 polymer ?
#
loop_
_entity_poly.entity_id
_entity_poly.type
_entity_poly.pdbx_seq_one_letter_code
_entity_poly.pdbx_strand_id
1 'polypeptide(L)' 'PVTGETIEVEVRNESGEPLRLRMLDSRGRLVSDTVIEQPGVVERTRLRMGRSAGIYFLQVTTPTQKQVVKVVKP' A
#
# COMPACT_ATOMS: atom_id res chain seq x y z
N PRO A 1 5.31 4.88 12.77
CA PRO A 1 4.91 6.27 12.47
C PRO A 1 5.62 6.76 11.20
N VAL A 2 4.94 7.49 10.30
CA VAL A 2 5.52 8.00 9.04
C VAL A 2 5.38 9.51 9.00
N THR A 3 6.47 10.25 8.81
CA THR A 3 6.46 11.72 8.76
C THR A 3 6.35 12.29 7.33
N GLY A 4 6.76 11.51 6.32
CA GLY A 4 6.75 11.92 4.92
C GLY A 4 5.38 11.86 4.23
N GLU A 5 5.32 12.34 2.98
CA GLU A 5 4.17 12.19 2.07
C GLU A 5 4.24 10.90 1.24
N THR A 6 5.26 10.08 1.46
CA THR A 6 5.45 8.80 0.77
C THR A 6 5.92 7.73 1.74
N ILE A 7 5.54 6.49 1.48
CA ILE A 7 6.08 5.30 2.14
C ILE A 7 6.74 4.39 1.13
N GLU A 8 7.77 3.67 1.55
CA GLU A 8 8.34 2.55 0.80
C GLU A 8 7.79 1.25 1.36
N VAL A 9 7.34 0.37 0.47
CA VAL A 9 6.72 -0.91 0.82
C VAL A 9 7.46 -2.00 0.08
N GLU A 10 7.93 -3.00 0.83
CA GLU A 10 8.37 -4.28 0.28
C GLU A 10 7.21 -5.27 0.36
N VAL A 11 6.84 -5.86 -0.78
CA VAL A 11 5.86 -6.94 -0.87
C VAL A 11 6.56 -8.18 -1.36
N ARG A 12 6.34 -9.31 -0.67
CA ARG A 12 6.83 -10.61 -1.09
C ARG A 12 5.65 -11.40 -1.65
N ASN A 13 5.74 -11.75 -2.91
CA ASN A 13 4.69 -12.42 -3.65
C ASN A 13 5.28 -13.61 -4.42
N GLU A 14 5.30 -14.77 -3.77
CA GLU A 14 5.86 -15.99 -4.35
C GLU A 14 4.98 -16.58 -5.47
N SER A 15 3.69 -16.20 -5.54
CA SER A 15 2.77 -16.70 -6.55
C SER A 15 2.88 -15.97 -7.90
N GLY A 16 3.57 -14.83 -7.95
CA GLY A 16 3.70 -14.02 -9.17
C GLY A 16 2.37 -13.39 -9.64
N GLU A 17 1.34 -13.42 -8.80
CA GLU A 17 0.03 -12.87 -9.13
C GLU A 17 0.06 -11.35 -9.20
N PRO A 18 -0.78 -10.70 -10.04
CA PRO A 18 -0.86 -9.24 -10.08
C PRO A 18 -1.12 -8.64 -8.70
N LEU A 19 -0.38 -7.58 -8.36
CA LEU A 19 -0.53 -6.86 -7.10
C LEU A 19 -1.28 -5.56 -7.34
N ARG A 20 -2.21 -5.25 -6.44
CA ARG A 20 -2.79 -3.91 -6.32
C ARG A 20 -2.59 -3.38 -4.91
N LEU A 21 -1.93 -2.22 -4.82
CA LEU A 21 -1.61 -1.53 -3.59
C LEU A 21 -2.42 -0.24 -3.51
N ARG A 22 -3.26 -0.12 -2.48
CA ARG A 22 -4.09 1.07 -2.24
C ARG A 22 -3.81 1.69 -0.89
N MET A 23 -3.62 3.00 -0.87
CA MET A 23 -3.57 3.78 0.36
C MET A 23 -4.94 4.41 0.60
N LEU A 24 -5.56 4.16 1.76
CA LEU A 24 -6.84 4.74 2.16
C LEU A 24 -6.66 5.62 3.41
N ASP A 25 -7.38 6.73 3.52
CA ASP A 25 -7.49 7.48 4.77
C ASP A 25 -8.42 6.76 5.77
N SER A 26 -8.51 7.28 7.00
CA SER A 26 -9.37 6.71 8.05
C SER A 26 -10.87 6.70 7.73
N ARG A 27 -11.31 7.47 6.74
CA ARG A 27 -12.69 7.50 6.23
C ARG A 27 -12.89 6.57 5.03
N GLY A 28 -11.87 5.80 4.67
CA GLY A 28 -11.89 4.90 3.51
C GLY A 28 -11.69 5.60 2.17
N ARG A 29 -11.28 6.89 2.15
CA ARG A 29 -11.04 7.62 0.91
C ARG A 29 -9.72 7.19 0.30
N LEU A 30 -9.73 6.90 -1.01
CA LEU A 30 -8.53 6.55 -1.76
C LEU A 30 -7.56 7.73 -1.83
N VAL A 31 -6.33 7.51 -1.37
CA VAL A 31 -5.21 8.45 -1.40
C VAL A 31 -4.29 8.13 -2.58
N SER A 32 -3.99 6.85 -2.80
CA SER A 32 -3.21 6.38 -3.93
C SER A 32 -3.58 4.96 -4.31
N ASP A 33 -3.39 4.62 -5.59
CA ASP A 33 -3.59 3.29 -6.15
C ASP A 33 -2.41 2.97 -7.07
N THR A 34 -1.89 1.76 -6.99
CA THR A 34 -0.79 1.28 -7.82
C THR A 34 -1.04 -0.18 -8.15
N VAL A 35 -0.96 -0.51 -9.43
CA VAL A 35 -1.13 -1.88 -9.94
C VAL A 35 0.20 -2.33 -10.53
N ILE A 36 0.61 -3.54 -10.18
CA ILE A 36 1.79 -4.21 -10.69
C ILE A 36 1.29 -5.51 -11.34
N GLU A 37 1.18 -5.49 -12.67
CA GLU A 37 0.62 -6.60 -13.45
C GLU A 37 1.52 -7.85 -13.46
N GLN A 38 2.83 -7.64 -13.43
CA GLN A 38 3.83 -8.71 -13.47
C GLN A 38 4.87 -8.49 -12.37
N PRO A 39 4.52 -8.75 -11.10
CA PRO A 39 5.43 -8.55 -10.00
C PRO A 39 6.50 -9.64 -9.96
N GLY A 40 7.72 -9.26 -9.61
CA GLY A 40 8.73 -10.21 -9.17
C GLY A 40 8.37 -10.82 -7.82
N VAL A 41 9.20 -11.76 -7.35
CA VAL A 41 9.05 -12.40 -6.04
C VAL A 41 9.10 -11.37 -4.91
N VAL A 42 9.90 -10.33 -5.08
CA VAL A 42 10.02 -9.20 -4.16
C VAL A 42 9.82 -7.91 -4.93
N GLU A 43 8.79 -7.16 -4.55
CA GLU A 43 8.47 -5.85 -5.11
C GLU A 43 8.75 -4.74 -4.11
N ARG A 44 9.40 -3.67 -4.58
CA ARG A 44 9.64 -2.47 -3.79
C ARG A 44 8.99 -1.28 -4.47
N THR A 45 7.95 -0.74 -3.84
CA THR A 45 7.16 0.35 -4.41
C THR A 45 7.02 1.50 -3.43
N ARG A 46 7.08 2.72 -3.97
CA ARG A 46 6.77 3.94 -3.22
C ARG A 46 5.30 4.31 -3.43
N LEU A 47 4.55 4.41 -2.34
CA LEU A 47 3.16 4.88 -2.36
C LEU A 47 3.05 6.27 -1.77
N ARG A 48 2.19 7.10 -2.38
CA ARG A 48 1.83 8.40 -1.81
C ARG A 48 0.90 8.22 -0.63
N MET A 49 1.17 8.97 0.42
CA MET A 49 0.39 9.10 1.63
C MET A 49 -0.17 10.52 1.71
N GLY A 50 -1.28 10.70 2.42
CA GLY A 50 -1.87 12.03 2.56
C GLY A 50 -0.98 12.99 3.35
N ARG A 51 -1.28 14.28 3.23
CA ARG A 51 -0.59 15.34 3.96
C ARG A 51 -0.99 15.41 5.42
N SER A 52 -2.26 15.13 5.71
CA SER A 52 -2.83 15.26 7.04
C SER A 52 -2.28 14.20 8.00
N ALA A 53 -2.06 14.60 9.24
CA ALA A 53 -1.87 13.68 10.35
C ALA A 53 -3.09 12.75 10.48
N GLY A 54 -2.86 11.55 11.02
CA GLY A 54 -3.91 10.57 11.27
C GLY A 54 -3.57 9.16 10.85
N ILE A 55 -4.63 8.34 10.78
CA ILE A 55 -4.55 6.92 10.46
C ILE A 55 -4.85 6.72 8.97
N TYR A 56 -4.02 5.89 8.34
CA TYR A 56 -4.19 5.42 6.98
C TYR A 56 -4.13 3.89 6.96
N PHE A 57 -4.65 3.31 5.88
CA PHE A 57 -4.65 1.87 5.65
C PHE A 57 -4.04 1.57 4.30
N LEU A 58 -2.90 0.88 4.30
CA LEU A 58 -2.35 0.25 3.10
C LEU A 58 -3.06 -1.08 2.90
N GLN A 59 -3.74 -1.23 1.77
CA GLN A 59 -4.30 -2.50 1.33
C GLN A 59 -3.43 -3.06 0.20
N VAL A 60 -2.97 -4.29 0.36
CA VAL A 60 -2.28 -5.06 -0.68
C VAL A 60 -3.19 -6.22 -1.06
N THR A 61 -3.53 -6.33 -2.34
CA THR A 61 -4.43 -7.38 -2.84
C THR A 61 -3.82 -8.08 -4.04
N THR A 62 -3.90 -9.40 -4.04
CA THR A 62 -3.79 -10.27 -5.21
C THR A 62 -5.20 -10.81 -5.56
N PRO A 63 -5.37 -11.58 -6.65
CA PRO A 63 -6.62 -12.29 -6.92
C PRO A 63 -7.05 -13.25 -5.81
N THR A 64 -6.11 -13.80 -5.04
CA THR A 64 -6.37 -14.83 -4.02
C THR A 64 -6.22 -14.33 -2.59
N GLN A 65 -5.51 -13.23 -2.36
CA GLN A 65 -5.19 -12.74 -1.01
C GLN A 65 -5.42 -11.24 -0.85
N LYS A 66 -5.74 -10.84 0.38
CA LYS A 66 -5.79 -9.45 0.81
C LYS A 66 -5.10 -9.28 2.15
N GLN A 67 -4.22 -8.29 2.24
CA GLN A 67 -3.56 -7.86 3.47
C GLN A 67 -3.79 -6.37 3.69
N VAL A 68 -3.99 -5.98 4.96
CA VAL A 68 -4.19 -4.58 5.36
C VAL A 68 -3.20 -4.21 6.45
N VAL A 69 -2.46 -3.12 6.24
CA VAL A 69 -1.49 -2.60 7.20
C VAL A 69 -1.93 -1.19 7.62
N LYS A 70 -2.03 -0.98 8.93
CA LYS A 70 -2.33 0.33 9.51
C LYS A 70 -1.07 1.19 9.54
N VAL A 71 -1.14 2.38 8.96
CA VAL A 71 -0.05 3.36 8.94
C VAL A 71 -0.48 4.57 9.76
N VAL A 72 0.35 4.98 10.72
CA VAL A 72 0.07 6.13 11.58
C VAL A 72 1.01 7.27 11.17
N LYS A 73 0.43 8.42 10.81
CA LYS A 73 1.15 9.67 10.59
C LYS A 73 0.92 10.59 11.79
N PRO A 74 1.98 10.98 12.52
CA PRO A 74 1.87 11.89 13.66
C PRO A 74 1.48 13.30 13.21
#